data_AF-A0A1M7GLZ9-F1
#
_entry.id   AF-A0A1M7GLZ9-F1
#
_cell.length_a   1.000
_cell.length_b   1.000
_cell.length_c   1.000
_cell.angle_alpha   90.00
_cell.angle_beta   90.00
_cell.angle_gamma   90.00
#
_symmetry.space_group_name_H-M   'P 1'
#
loop_
_entity.id
_entity.type
_entity.pdbx_description
1 polymer ?
#
loop_
_entity_poly.entity_id
_entity_poly.type
_entity_poly.pdbx_seq_one_letter_code
_entity_poly.pdbx_strand_id
1 'polypeptide(L)' 'MKDVFICDYIRTPIGRFSGTLSGGQAVDLAAMCIGIGQGISVALERV' A
#
# COMPACT_ATOMS: atom_id res chain seq x y z
N MET A 1 5.89 -11.23 -25.94
CA MET A 1 5.30 -10.15 -25.12
C MET A 1 4.53 -10.83 -24.00
N LYS A 2 4.68 -10.40 -22.74
CA LYS A 2 4.08 -11.09 -21.59
C LYS A 2 2.90 -10.25 -21.11
N ASP A 3 1.74 -10.87 -20.90
CA ASP A 3 0.55 -10.18 -20.43
C ASP A 3 0.77 -9.70 -18.98
N VAL A 4 0.40 -8.45 -18.71
CA VAL A 4 0.60 -7.79 -17.41
C VAL A 4 -0.77 -7.56 -16.78
N PHE A 5 -0.95 -8.09 -15.58
CA PHE A 5 -2.19 -8.00 -14.82
C PHE A 5 -1.93 -7.32 -13.47
N ILE A 6 -2.95 -6.65 -12.94
CA ILE A 6 -2.94 -6.10 -11.58
C ILE A 6 -3.57 -7.16 -10.67
N CYS A 7 -2.80 -7.67 -9.70
CA CYS A 7 -3.27 -8.71 -8.79
C CYS A 7 -3.98 -8.16 -7.56
N ASP A 8 -3.54 -7.00 -7.05
CA ASP A 8 -4.10 -6.36 -5.85
C ASP A 8 -3.88 -4.85 -5.86
N TYR A 9 -4.70 -4.11 -5.10
CA TYR A 9 -4.58 -2.67 -4.91
C TYR A 9 -4.93 -2.28 -3.47
N ILE A 10 -4.00 -1.60 -2.81
CA ILE A 10 -4.21 -1.06 -1.47
C ILE A 10 -3.85 0.43 -1.41
N ARG A 11 -4.41 1.09 -0.40
CA ARG A 11 -4.23 2.53 -0.19
C ARG A 11 -4.39 2.93 1.26
N THR A 12 -3.81 4.06 1.61
CA THR A 12 -4.14 4.78 2.84
C THR A 12 -5.41 5.62 2.66
N PRO A 13 -6.09 5.97 3.78
CA PRO A 13 -7.10 7.02 3.78
C PRO A 13 -6.50 8.37 3.34
N ILE A 14 -7.31 9.23 2.73
CA ILE A 14 -6.85 10.59 2.39
C ILE A 14 -6.84 11.45 3.65
N GLY A 15 -5.67 11.95 4.01
CA GLY A 15 -5.49 12.88 5.12
C GLY A 15 -6.05 14.28 4.78
N ARG A 16 -6.54 14.97 5.81
CA ARG A 16 -6.83 16.41 5.74
C ARG A 16 -5.66 17.20 6.31
N PHE A 17 -5.53 18.46 5.92
CA PHE A 17 -4.58 19.38 6.54
C PHE A 17 -4.80 19.39 8.07
N SER A 18 -3.71 19.20 8.83
CA SER A 18 -3.73 19.07 10.30
C SER A 18 -4.65 17.95 10.84
N GLY A 19 -4.95 16.93 10.03
CA GLY A 19 -5.81 15.80 10.39
C GLY A 19 -5.06 14.61 11.00
N THR A 20 -5.69 13.43 10.97
CA THR A 20 -5.20 12.21 11.63
C THR A 20 -3.86 11.69 11.10
N LEU A 21 -3.51 12.00 9.85
CA LEU A 21 -2.24 11.61 9.22
C LEU A 21 -1.19 12.73 9.25
N SER A 22 -1.44 13.84 9.95
CA SER A 22 -0.57 15.02 9.93
C SER A 22 0.74 14.86 10.72
N GLY A 23 0.77 13.93 11.69
CA GLY A 23 1.95 13.70 12.53
C GLY A 23 2.96 12.68 11.97
N GLY A 24 2.63 11.99 10.88
CA GLY A 24 3.50 10.97 10.29
C GLY A 24 4.41 11.50 9.19
N GLN A 25 5.56 10.86 8.97
CA GLN A 25 6.39 11.16 7.81
C GLN A 25 5.82 10.50 6.55
N ALA A 26 6.01 11.15 5.40
CA ALA A 26 5.55 10.62 4.11
C ALA A 26 6.16 9.24 3.79
N VAL A 27 7.41 9.01 4.22
CA VAL A 27 8.12 7.74 4.02
C VAL A 27 7.44 6.60 4.79
N ASP A 28 7.01 6.83 6.03
CA ASP A 28 6.32 5.80 6.83
C ASP A 28 4.99 5.41 6.20
N LEU A 29 4.26 6.40 5.66
CA LEU A 29 3.00 6.17 4.98
C LEU A 29 3.18 5.37 3.68
N ALA A 30 4.27 5.63 2.95
CA ALA A 30 4.65 4.85 1.77
C ALA A 30 5.10 3.42 2.15
N ALA A 31 5.91 3.29 3.21
CA ALA A 31 6.38 2.00 3.70
C ALA A 31 5.21 1.10 4.15
N MET A 32 4.18 1.68 4.77
CA MET A 32 2.94 0.97 5.10
C MET A 32 2.25 0.40 3.84
N CYS A 33 2.04 1.22 2.81
CA CYS A 33 1.41 0.80 1.55
C CYS A 33 2.23 -0.25 0.80
N ILE A 34 3.56 -0.18 0.84
CA ILE A 34 4.39 -1.18 0.18
C ILE A 34 4.37 -2.48 0.99
N GLY A 35 4.61 -2.40 2.31
CA GLY A 35 4.71 -3.56 3.18
C GLY A 35 3.45 -4.45 3.17
N ILE A 36 2.27 -3.85 3.30
CA ILE A 36 1.02 -4.63 3.28
C ILE A 36 0.76 -5.21 1.88
N GLY A 37 0.95 -4.42 0.82
CA GLY A 37 0.68 -4.87 -0.56
C GLY A 37 1.60 -6.01 -0.99
N GLN A 38 2.88 -5.95 -0.60
CA GLN A 38 3.81 -7.07 -0.81
C GLN A 38 3.39 -8.31 0.00
N GLY A 39 2.97 -8.12 1.25
CA GLY A 39 2.50 -9.22 2.10
C GLY A 39 1.28 -9.94 1.50
N ILE A 40 0.30 -9.20 0.96
CA ILE A 40 -0.88 -9.77 0.31
C ILE A 40 -0.48 -10.51 -0.97
N SER A 41 0.35 -9.93 -1.84
CA SER A 41 0.82 -10.62 -3.05
C SER A 41 1.56 -11.93 -2.74
N VAL A 42 2.43 -11.95 -1.73
CA VAL A 42 3.14 -13.17 -1.32
C VAL A 42 2.18 -14.21 -0.74
N ALA A 43 1.13 -13.79 -0.03
CA ALA A 43 0.10 -14.70 0.46
C ALA A 43 -0.75 -15.28 -0.67
N LEU A 44 -1.10 -14.48 -1.67
CA LEU A 44 -1.88 -14.90 -2.84
C LEU A 44 -1.09 -15.84 -3.75
N GLU A 45 0.22 -15.65 -3.92
CA GLU A 45 1.06 -16.61 -4.67
C GLU A 45 1.14 -18.01 -4.02
N ARG A 46 0.72 -18.14 -2.75
CA ARG A 46 0.79 -19.39 -1.98
C ARG A 46 -0.54 -20.16 -1.96
N VAL A 47 -1.59 -19.67 -2.62
CA VAL A 47 -2.93 -20.28 -2.72
C VAL A 47 -3.18 -20.76 -4.15
#